data_AF-A0A841CZG4-F1
#
_entry.id   AF-A0A841CZG4-F1
#
_cell.length_a   1.000
_cell.length_b   1.000
_cell.length_c   1.000
_cell.angle_alpha   90.00
_cell.angle_beta   90.00
_cell.angle_gamma   90.00
#
_symmetry.space_group_name_H-M   'P 1'
#
loop_
_entity.id
_entity.type
_entity.pdbx_description
1 polymer ?
#
loop_
_entity_poly.entity_id
_entity_poly.type
_entity_poly.pdbx_seq_one_letter_code
_entity_poly.pdbx_strand_id
1 'polypeptide(L)'
;MSDFDITTTEYVDYDGDGGVDAQLIDTDGDRVADEERYDVDGDGVTDVVYLDHDGDGYVDEVRVDLDGDGVSDHTEHQGPFTTA
;
A
#
# COMPACT_ATOMS: atom_id res chain seq x y z
N MET A 1 27.84 -11.20 5.22
CA MET A 1 27.63 -10.85 3.79
C MET A 1 26.39 -11.64 3.42
N SER A 2 25.17 -11.11 3.44
CA SER A 2 24.70 -9.77 3.13
C SER A 2 23.36 -9.61 3.83
N ASP A 3 23.30 -8.75 4.84
CA ASP A 3 22.07 -8.36 5.52
C ASP A 3 21.33 -7.31 4.66
N PHE A 4 21.12 -7.64 3.38
CA PHE A 4 20.41 -6.79 2.44
C PHE A 4 18.94 -7.07 2.64
N ASP A 5 18.38 -6.41 3.65
CA ASP A 5 16.97 -6.10 3.70
C ASP A 5 16.68 -5.33 2.41
N ILE A 6 16.13 -6.03 1.39
CA ILE A 6 15.79 -5.48 0.07
C ILE A 6 14.56 -4.57 0.13
N THR A 7 14.03 -4.32 1.33
CA THR A 7 12.88 -3.49 1.56
C THR A 7 13.11 -2.10 0.94
N THR A 8 12.36 -1.82 -0.11
CA THR A 8 12.42 -0.58 -0.86
C THR A 8 11.12 0.16 -0.60
N THR A 9 11.24 1.34 0.01
CA THR A 9 10.11 2.24 0.19
C THR A 9 10.30 3.46 -0.70
N GLU A 10 9.40 3.63 -1.65
CA GLU A 10 9.33 4.81 -2.50
C GLU A 10 8.21 5.73 -2.01
N TYR A 11 8.51 7.03 -1.96
CA TYR A 11 7.55 8.08 -1.63
C TYR A 11 7.33 8.92 -2.88
N VAL A 12 6.08 9.08 -3.28
CA VAL A 12 5.66 9.81 -4.47
C VAL A 12 4.79 10.97 -4.03
N ASP A 13 5.19 12.15 -4.48
CA ASP A 13 4.46 13.41 -4.36
C ASP A 13 4.03 13.78 -5.79
N TYR A 14 2.76 13.57 -6.12
CA TYR A 14 2.16 13.82 -7.42
C TYR A 14 1.82 15.29 -7.63
N ASP A 15 1.43 16.00 -6.58
CA ASP A 15 0.94 17.38 -6.67
C ASP A 15 2.01 18.45 -6.36
N GLY A 16 3.11 18.05 -5.72
CA GLY A 16 4.28 18.87 -5.40
C GLY A 16 4.10 19.77 -4.19
N ASP A 17 3.13 19.47 -3.31
CA ASP A 17 2.83 20.29 -2.12
C ASP A 17 3.77 20.00 -0.93
N GLY A 18 4.56 18.92 -1.02
CA GLY A 18 5.51 18.45 0.00
C GLY A 18 4.94 17.42 0.96
N GLY A 19 3.68 17.01 0.79
CA GLY A 19 3.06 15.80 1.33
C GLY A 19 3.47 14.55 0.54
N VAL A 20 3.12 13.39 1.07
CA VAL A 20 3.33 12.11 0.37
C VAL A 20 1.98 11.65 -0.12
N ASP A 21 1.73 11.72 -1.42
CA ASP A 21 0.49 11.25 -2.03
C ASP A 21 0.45 9.73 -2.17
N ALA A 22 1.60 9.09 -2.38
CA ALA A 22 1.69 7.65 -2.44
C ALA A 22 3.00 7.10 -1.85
N GLN A 23 2.91 5.96 -1.19
CA GLN A 23 4.05 5.21 -0.68
C GLN A 23 3.98 3.78 -1.19
N LEU A 24 5.00 3.35 -1.93
CA LEU A 24 5.12 1.99 -2.45
C LEU A 24 6.20 1.26 -1.66
N ILE A 25 5.89 0.09 -1.13
CA ILE A 25 6.78 -0.73 -0.31
C ILE A 25 6.92 -2.08 -0.99
N ASP A 26 8.13 -2.36 -1.44
CA ASP A 26 8.58 -3.66 -1.96
C ASP A 26 9.41 -4.31 -0.86
N THR A 27 8.93 -5.38 -0.24
CA THR A 27 9.57 -6.06 0.89
C THR A 27 10.47 -7.20 0.44
N ASP A 28 10.17 -7.81 -0.71
CA ASP A 28 10.81 -9.02 -1.21
C ASP A 28 11.80 -8.79 -2.39
N GLY A 29 11.93 -7.53 -2.81
CA GLY A 29 12.91 -7.01 -3.77
C GLY A 29 12.69 -7.48 -5.20
N ASP A 30 11.48 -7.89 -5.56
CA ASP A 30 11.14 -8.36 -6.89
C ASP A 30 10.78 -7.22 -7.88
N ARG A 31 10.71 -5.98 -7.38
CA ARG A 31 10.28 -4.74 -8.06
C ARG A 31 8.78 -4.62 -8.28
N VAL A 32 7.99 -5.38 -7.55
CA VAL A 32 6.55 -5.24 -7.39
C VAL A 32 6.33 -4.74 -5.96
N ALA A 33 5.36 -3.83 -5.79
CA ALA A 33 5.06 -3.31 -4.47
C ALA A 33 4.13 -4.31 -3.75
N ASP A 34 4.60 -4.85 -2.62
CA ASP A 34 3.77 -5.67 -1.72
C ASP A 34 2.72 -4.81 -1.01
N GLU A 35 3.02 -3.53 -0.79
CA GLU A 35 2.12 -2.60 -0.11
C GLU A 35 2.17 -1.22 -0.77
N GLU A 36 1.02 -0.73 -1.21
CA GLU A 36 0.87 0.64 -1.72
C GLU A 36 -0.08 1.42 -0.82
N ARG A 37 0.35 2.58 -0.37
CA ARG A 37 -0.44 3.52 0.43
C ARG A 37 -0.68 4.77 -0.38
N TYR A 38 -1.87 5.33 -0.32
CA TYR A 38 -2.22 6.58 -0.97
C TYR A 38 -2.87 7.52 0.03
N ASP A 39 -2.41 8.76 0.06
CA ASP A 39 -3.03 9.91 0.73
C ASP A 39 -3.68 10.74 -0.39
N VAL A 40 -5.01 10.76 -0.40
CA VAL A 40 -5.80 11.35 -1.49
C VAL A 40 -6.26 12.75 -1.12
N ASP A 41 -6.43 13.04 0.17
CA ASP A 41 -6.86 14.34 0.66
C ASP A 41 -5.71 15.27 1.09
N GLY A 42 -4.49 14.74 1.17
CA GLY A 42 -3.25 15.46 1.45
C GLY A 42 -3.13 15.89 2.92
N ASP A 43 -3.83 15.22 3.83
CA ASP A 43 -3.80 15.56 5.25
C ASP A 43 -2.60 14.95 6.00
N GLY A 44 -1.84 14.09 5.33
CA GLY A 44 -0.67 13.38 5.85
C GLY A 44 -1.02 12.01 6.46
N VAL A 45 -2.27 11.56 6.36
CA VAL A 45 -2.76 10.24 6.75
C VAL A 45 -3.05 9.43 5.49
N THR A 46 -2.80 8.12 5.57
CA THR A 46 -3.07 7.24 4.44
C THR A 46 -4.57 6.96 4.33
N ASP A 47 -5.17 7.44 3.25
CA ASP A 47 -6.56 7.16 2.89
C ASP A 47 -6.78 5.75 2.37
N VAL A 48 -5.85 5.22 1.57
CA VAL A 48 -6.02 3.95 0.89
C VAL A 48 -4.76 3.10 1.04
N VAL A 49 -4.92 1.83 1.39
CA VAL A 49 -3.85 0.84 1.46
C VAL A 49 -4.21 -0.34 0.56
N TYR A 50 -3.37 -0.63 -0.41
CA TYR A 50 -3.39 -1.85 -1.21
C TYR A 50 -2.30 -2.79 -0.70
N LEU A 51 -2.63 -4.06 -0.49
CA LEU A 51 -1.67 -5.10 -0.12
C LEU A 51 -1.75 -6.24 -1.13
N ASP A 52 -0.60 -6.59 -1.67
CA ASP A 52 -0.35 -7.81 -2.43
C ASP A 52 0.38 -8.78 -1.50
N HIS A 53 -0.29 -9.87 -1.10
CA HIS A 53 0.27 -10.82 -0.15
C HIS A 53 1.05 -11.94 -0.84
N ASP A 54 0.78 -12.20 -2.12
CA ASP A 54 1.38 -13.28 -2.87
C ASP A 54 2.43 -12.83 -3.90
N GLY A 55 2.62 -11.51 -4.04
CA GLY A 55 3.63 -10.87 -4.88
C GLY A 55 3.38 -11.13 -6.37
N ASP A 56 2.13 -11.36 -6.76
CA ASP A 56 1.77 -11.65 -8.15
C ASP A 56 1.51 -10.38 -8.98
N GLY A 57 1.56 -9.21 -8.34
CA GLY A 57 1.30 -7.89 -8.91
C GLY A 57 -0.19 -7.53 -8.97
N TYR A 58 -1.06 -8.34 -8.36
CA TYR A 58 -2.46 -8.04 -8.14
C TYR A 58 -2.72 -7.78 -6.66
N VAL A 59 -3.57 -6.79 -6.38
CA VAL A 59 -3.90 -6.48 -5.00
C VAL A 59 -4.85 -7.54 -4.44
N ASP A 60 -4.43 -8.18 -3.35
CA ASP A 60 -5.21 -9.13 -2.56
C ASP A 60 -6.14 -8.42 -1.57
N GLU A 61 -5.70 -7.31 -0.99
CA GLU A 61 -6.46 -6.58 0.03
C GLU A 61 -6.42 -5.08 -0.19
N VAL A 62 -7.59 -4.44 -0.15
CA VAL A 62 -7.74 -2.99 -0.20
C VAL A 62 -8.38 -2.53 1.10
N ARG A 63 -7.72 -1.61 1.80
CA ARG A 63 -8.27 -0.88 2.94
C ARG A 63 -8.41 0.58 2.58
N VAL A 64 -9.51 1.19 2.99
CA VAL A 64 -9.80 2.60 2.76
C VAL A 64 -10.26 3.20 4.09
N ASP A 65 -9.64 4.30 4.49
CA ASP A 65 -9.84 5.09 5.71
C ASP A 65 -9.96 6.56 5.27
N LEU A 66 -11.17 6.99 4.87
CA LEU A 66 -11.36 8.32 4.28
C LEU A 66 -11.50 9.44 5.32
N ASP A 67 -11.60 9.08 6.60
CA ASP A 67 -11.72 10.05 7.68
C ASP A 67 -10.44 10.20 8.51
N GLY A 68 -9.39 9.45 8.14
CA GLY A 68 -8.04 9.55 8.69
C GLY A 68 -7.99 9.23 10.19
N ASP A 69 -8.98 8.48 10.70
CA ASP A 69 -9.08 8.19 12.14
C ASP A 69 -8.20 6.99 12.57
N GLY A 70 -7.57 6.33 11.60
CA GLY A 70 -6.72 5.15 11.77
C GLY A 70 -7.50 3.83 11.76
N VAL A 71 -8.80 3.88 11.47
CA VAL A 71 -9.70 2.73 11.32
C VAL A 71 -10.25 2.75 9.90
N SER A 72 -9.97 1.69 9.14
CA SER A 72 -10.50 1.58 7.78
C SER A 72 -12.04 1.53 7.76
N ASP A 73 -12.65 2.52 7.12
CA ASP A 73 -14.07 2.57 6.74
C ASP A 73 -14.47 1.37 5.88
N HIS A 74 -13.59 1.02 4.93
CA HIS A 74 -13.83 -0.06 3.99
C HIS A 74 -12.62 -0.99 3.93
N THR A 75 -12.90 -2.29 3.88
CA THR A 75 -11.89 -3.32 3.64
C THR A 75 -12.45 -4.33 2.67
N GLU A 76 -11.76 -4.53 1.57
CA GLU A 76 -12.08 -5.50 0.54
C GLU A 76 -10.92 -6.48 0.42
N HIS A 77 -11.22 -7.77 0.32
CA HIS A 77 -10.22 -8.79 -0.02
C HIS A 77 -10.60 -9.37 -1.38
N GLN A 78 -9.71 -9.24 -2.35
CA GLN A 78 -9.80 -9.87 -3.66
C GLN A 78 -9.11 -11.23 -3.59
N GLY A 79 -9.91 -12.28 -3.72
CA GLY A 79 -9.40 -13.64 -3.88
C GLY A 79 -10.55 -14.61 -4.09
N PRO A 80 -10.37 -15.71 -4.84
CA PRO A 80 -11.27 -16.82 -4.70
C PRO A 80 -11.02 -17.38 -3.30
N PHE A 81 -11.87 -17.04 -2.33
CA PHE A 81 -12.11 -18.01 -1.27
C PHE A 81 -12.65 -19.24 -1.98
N THR A 82 -11.78 -20.19 -2.34
CA THR A 82 -12.21 -21.55 -2.60
C THR A 82 -12.82 -22.00 -1.29
N THR A 83 -14.13 -21.79 -1.16
CA THR A 83 -14.94 -22.41 -0.14
C THR A 83 -14.87 -23.90 -0.47
N ALA A 84 -13.91 -24.58 0.17
CA ALA A 84 -13.82 -26.02 0.22
C ALA A 84 -14.43 -26.51 1.53
#